data_AF-X1DTU5-F1
#
_entry.id   AF-X1DTU5-F1
#
_cell.length_a   1.000
_cell.length_b   1.000
_cell.length_c   1.000
_cell.angle_alpha   90.00
_cell.angle_beta   90.00
_cell.angle_gamma   90.00
#
_symmetry.space_group_name_H-M   'P 1'
#
loop_
_entity.id
_entity.type
_entity.pdbx_description
1 polymer ?
#
loop_
_entity_poly.entity_id
_entity_poly.type
_entity_poly.pdbx_seq_one_letter_code
_entity_poly.pdbx_strand_id
1 'polypeptide(L)'
;KPVPVFKAEFGNTPPNLNDVLYAMTFKTARPDWLEGCPQTKIIELQPESYEKHVRKYGWKSVQTHLVAAYSLLSSKKDFIAQSAILEDLGMPELACYDGSISDIIGLIPESGTYEDGVEVIRTGLISLLRKQLENEGSTLFFDIDKLATTPGSVLVPLIVSRREKELKDIILYHYDGRVNLMPMWLTGFGFNILQAFGCRREEQRAAIPRILERSSNDIGIEIPLKKTQSQKKFKALGSSPSKALLDHVLSIVPKANA
;
A
#
# COMPACT_ATOMS: atom_id res chain seq x y z
N LYS A 1 -21.12 -10.94 -6.96
CA LYS A 1 -21.30 -11.69 -5.68
C LYS A 1 -21.82 -10.70 -4.64
N PRO A 2 -22.64 -11.12 -3.65
CA PRO A 2 -23.20 -10.20 -2.65
C PRO A 2 -22.11 -9.40 -1.94
N VAL A 3 -22.43 -8.14 -1.65
CA VAL A 3 -21.55 -7.11 -1.07
C VAL A 3 -21.59 -7.21 0.46
N PRO A 4 -20.48 -6.96 1.18
CA PRO A 4 -20.45 -7.05 2.64
C PRO A 4 -21.09 -5.83 3.33
N VAL A 5 -21.95 -6.11 4.30
CA VAL A 5 -22.66 -5.16 5.18
C VAL A 5 -22.91 -6.02 6.48
N PHE A 6 -22.35 -5.69 7.69
CA PHE A 6 -22.52 -6.29 9.10
C PHE A 6 -22.80 -5.42 10.44
N LYS A 7 -23.92 -4.65 10.69
CA LYS A 7 -24.37 -3.84 11.90
C LYS A 7 -25.08 -4.54 13.10
N ALA A 8 -25.01 -3.90 14.27
CA ALA A 8 -26.07 -3.93 15.31
C ALA A 8 -26.20 -2.59 16.09
N GLU A 9 -27.27 -2.43 16.88
CA GLU A 9 -27.45 -1.35 17.86
C GLU A 9 -27.13 -1.84 19.28
N PHE A 10 -25.86 -1.85 19.72
CA PHE A 10 -25.51 -1.99 21.15
C PHE A 10 -24.15 -1.36 21.46
N GLY A 11 -24.03 -0.81 22.68
CA GLY A 11 -22.87 -0.01 23.08
C GLY A 11 -22.91 1.40 22.49
N ASN A 12 -22.34 2.37 23.20
CA ASN A 12 -22.21 3.74 22.70
C ASN A 12 -21.03 3.85 21.72
N THR A 13 -20.96 3.00 20.68
CA THR A 13 -20.01 3.13 19.56
C THR A 13 -20.49 2.28 18.38
N PRO A 14 -20.83 2.87 17.22
CA PRO A 14 -21.24 2.12 16.05
C PRO A 14 -20.01 1.55 15.33
N PRO A 15 -20.22 0.57 14.44
CA PRO A 15 -19.17 0.04 13.58
C PRO A 15 -18.56 1.08 12.63
N ASN A 16 -17.29 0.91 12.26
CA ASN A 16 -16.60 1.73 11.26
C ASN A 16 -15.89 0.85 10.19
N LEU A 17 -15.12 1.45 9.29
CA LEU A 17 -14.45 0.73 8.19
C LEU A 17 -13.54 -0.43 8.67
N ASN A 18 -13.05 -0.39 9.92
CA ASN A 18 -12.26 -1.48 10.50
C ASN A 18 -13.02 -2.81 10.50
N ASP A 19 -14.35 -2.79 10.66
CA ASP A 19 -15.19 -4.00 10.64
C ASP A 19 -15.33 -4.57 9.22
N VAL A 20 -15.27 -3.71 8.19
CA VAL A 20 -15.18 -4.11 6.79
C VAL A 20 -13.80 -4.74 6.51
N LEU A 21 -12.72 -4.08 6.94
CA LEU A 21 -11.36 -4.61 6.81
C LEU A 21 -11.18 -5.95 7.52
N TYR A 22 -11.75 -6.10 8.73
CA TYR A 22 -11.79 -7.35 9.48
C TYR A 22 -12.49 -8.46 8.69
N ALA A 23 -13.68 -8.21 8.16
CA ALA A 23 -14.43 -9.18 7.36
C ALA A 23 -13.76 -9.51 6.00
N MET A 24 -13.00 -8.58 5.42
CA MET A 24 -12.18 -8.85 4.22
C MET A 24 -10.92 -9.68 4.53
N THR A 25 -10.41 -9.64 5.76
CA THR A 25 -9.17 -10.34 6.15
C THR A 25 -9.40 -11.68 6.86
N PHE A 26 -10.48 -11.82 7.63
CA PHE A 26 -10.76 -13.01 8.45
C PHE A 26 -12.07 -13.69 8.07
N LYS A 27 -11.97 -14.87 7.41
CA LYS A 27 -13.12 -15.75 7.16
C LYS A 27 -13.51 -16.62 8.36
N THR A 28 -12.69 -16.66 9.41
CA THR A 28 -12.76 -17.70 10.45
C THR A 28 -12.48 -17.22 11.87
N ALA A 29 -12.10 -15.96 12.06
CA ALA A 29 -11.97 -15.38 13.40
C ALA A 29 -13.28 -14.67 13.77
N ARG A 30 -13.73 -14.86 15.02
CA ARG A 30 -14.85 -14.17 15.63
C ARG A 30 -14.26 -13.21 16.66
N PRO A 31 -14.53 -11.90 16.60
CA PRO A 31 -14.11 -10.99 17.66
C PRO A 31 -14.77 -11.36 18.99
N ASP A 32 -14.07 -11.10 20.09
CA ASP A 32 -14.56 -11.36 21.45
C ASP A 32 -15.87 -10.59 21.73
N TRP A 33 -16.02 -9.39 21.15
CA TRP A 33 -17.25 -8.59 21.22
C TRP A 33 -18.45 -9.17 20.42
N LEU A 34 -18.23 -10.22 19.62
CA LEU A 34 -19.29 -11.02 19.01
C LEU A 34 -19.57 -12.33 19.77
N GLU A 35 -18.90 -12.66 20.87
CA GLU A 35 -19.28 -13.83 21.69
C GLU A 35 -20.76 -13.75 22.13
N GLY A 36 -21.45 -14.90 22.14
CA GLY A 36 -22.88 -14.99 22.46
C GLY A 36 -23.87 -14.73 21.31
N CYS A 37 -23.49 -14.03 20.23
CA CYS A 37 -24.37 -13.88 19.05
C CYS A 37 -24.66 -15.24 18.35
N PRO A 38 -25.93 -15.60 18.05
CA PRO A 38 -26.24 -16.85 17.33
C PRO A 38 -25.79 -16.79 15.87
N GLN A 39 -25.21 -17.89 15.37
CA GLN A 39 -24.55 -18.02 14.05
C GLN A 39 -25.46 -17.76 12.83
N THR A 40 -26.77 -17.60 13.03
CA THR A 40 -27.79 -17.47 11.96
C THR A 40 -28.29 -16.04 11.74
N LYS A 41 -27.87 -15.06 12.56
CA LYS A 41 -28.23 -13.65 12.28
C LYS A 41 -27.33 -13.07 11.21
N ILE A 42 -27.94 -12.64 10.12
CA ILE A 42 -27.37 -11.65 9.19
C ILE A 42 -27.33 -10.32 9.94
N ILE A 43 -26.27 -9.56 9.72
CA ILE A 43 -25.88 -8.32 10.40
C ILE A 43 -25.68 -7.29 9.23
N GLU A 44 -25.96 -5.96 9.29
CA GLU A 44 -25.91 -5.00 8.11
C GLU A 44 -25.19 -3.59 8.26
N LEU A 45 -23.86 -3.52 8.11
CA LEU A 45 -22.87 -2.49 8.54
C LEU A 45 -23.17 -1.23 7.74
N GLN A 46 -23.45 -0.17 8.47
CA GLN A 46 -23.25 1.16 7.96
C GLN A 46 -21.91 1.56 8.58
N PRO A 47 -20.75 1.28 7.94
CA PRO A 47 -19.47 1.72 8.47
C PRO A 47 -19.55 3.24 8.63
N GLU A 48 -19.42 3.70 9.85
CA GLU A 48 -19.44 5.13 10.16
C GLU A 48 -18.12 5.76 9.71
N SER A 49 -18.20 6.90 8.99
CA SER A 49 -17.00 7.65 8.61
C SER A 49 -16.26 8.13 9.85
N TYR A 50 -14.93 8.23 9.78
CA TYR A 50 -14.14 8.76 10.90
C TYR A 50 -14.61 10.15 11.33
N GLU A 51 -15.06 11.00 10.41
CA GLU A 51 -15.69 12.30 10.70
C GLU A 51 -16.85 12.19 11.71
N LYS A 52 -17.81 11.29 11.42
CA LYS A 52 -19.00 11.12 12.25
C LYS A 52 -18.66 10.40 13.57
N HIS A 53 -17.72 9.47 13.54
CA HIS A 53 -17.20 8.79 14.73
C HIS A 53 -16.50 9.78 15.68
N VAL A 54 -15.62 10.64 15.16
CA VAL A 54 -14.93 11.69 15.92
C VAL A 54 -15.91 12.70 16.49
N ARG A 55 -16.91 13.15 15.71
CA ARG A 55 -17.96 14.07 16.22
C ARG A 55 -18.77 13.48 17.37
N LYS A 56 -18.89 12.15 17.46
CA LYS A 56 -19.68 11.48 18.50
C LYS A 56 -18.86 10.98 19.71
N TYR A 57 -17.58 10.62 19.50
CA TYR A 57 -16.74 9.95 20.51
C TYR A 57 -15.32 10.50 20.65
N GLY A 58 -14.93 11.46 19.83
CA GLY A 58 -13.59 12.02 19.79
C GLY A 58 -12.53 11.09 19.19
N TRP A 59 -11.37 11.65 18.90
CA TRP A 59 -10.24 10.93 18.31
C TRP A 59 -9.70 9.79 19.17
N LYS A 60 -9.73 9.92 20.50
CA LYS A 60 -9.28 8.86 21.41
C LYS A 60 -10.06 7.54 21.24
N SER A 61 -11.34 7.61 20.85
CA SER A 61 -12.12 6.42 20.48
C SER A 61 -11.62 5.81 19.16
N VAL A 62 -11.37 6.63 18.12
CA VAL A 62 -10.81 6.17 16.84
C VAL A 62 -9.44 5.49 17.04
N GLN A 63 -8.54 6.11 17.80
CA GLN A 63 -7.23 5.55 18.12
C GLN A 63 -7.36 4.21 18.86
N THR A 64 -8.23 4.13 19.87
CA THR A 64 -8.48 2.88 20.63
C THR A 64 -9.01 1.77 19.71
N HIS A 65 -9.94 2.09 18.80
CA HIS A 65 -10.49 1.15 17.83
C HIS A 65 -9.43 0.67 16.82
N LEU A 66 -8.54 1.55 16.36
CA LEU A 66 -7.47 1.20 15.44
C LEU A 66 -6.37 0.36 16.10
N VAL A 67 -6.02 0.62 17.36
CA VAL A 67 -5.11 -0.25 18.15
C VAL A 67 -5.70 -1.66 18.27
N ALA A 68 -6.99 -1.76 18.59
CA ALA A 68 -7.69 -3.05 18.71
C ALA A 68 -7.84 -3.78 17.35
N ALA A 69 -8.04 -3.05 16.25
CA ALA A 69 -8.05 -3.64 14.92
C ALA A 69 -6.65 -4.11 14.50
N TYR A 70 -5.62 -3.31 14.77
CA TYR A 70 -4.23 -3.63 14.44
C TYR A 70 -3.70 -4.87 15.17
N SER A 71 -4.05 -5.08 16.45
CA SER A 71 -3.64 -6.30 17.18
C SER A 71 -4.24 -7.59 16.61
N LEU A 72 -5.33 -7.50 15.86
CA LEU A 72 -5.98 -8.62 15.17
C LEU A 72 -5.46 -8.80 13.74
N LEU A 73 -4.86 -7.78 13.12
CA LEU A 73 -4.35 -7.84 11.75
C LEU A 73 -3.02 -8.61 11.66
N SER A 74 -2.84 -9.34 10.55
CA SER A 74 -1.54 -9.89 10.20
C SER A 74 -0.71 -8.81 9.51
N SER A 75 0.56 -8.63 9.89
CA SER A 75 1.47 -7.63 9.29
C SER A 75 1.66 -7.75 7.77
N LYS A 76 1.27 -8.88 7.16
CA LYS A 76 1.15 -9.02 5.69
C LYS A 76 0.05 -8.15 5.06
N LYS A 77 -0.79 -7.52 5.89
CA LYS A 77 -1.92 -6.69 5.48
C LYS A 77 -1.73 -5.21 5.79
N ASP A 78 -0.60 -4.83 6.40
CA ASP A 78 -0.33 -3.45 6.82
C ASP A 78 -0.49 -2.48 5.65
N PHE A 79 0.13 -2.78 4.51
CA PHE A 79 0.04 -1.94 3.30
C PHE A 79 -1.40 -1.76 2.76
N ILE A 80 -2.27 -2.75 2.93
CA ILE A 80 -3.67 -2.67 2.45
C ILE A 80 -4.54 -1.92 3.46
N ALA A 81 -4.40 -2.22 4.75
CA ALA A 81 -5.22 -1.59 5.78
C ALA A 81 -4.83 -0.12 6.03
N GLN A 82 -3.55 0.28 5.92
CA GLN A 82 -3.20 1.71 5.90
C GLN A 82 -3.85 2.44 4.72
N SER A 83 -3.92 1.80 3.54
CA SER A 83 -4.42 2.46 2.33
C SER A 83 -5.91 2.77 2.47
N ALA A 84 -6.68 1.81 3.01
CA ALA A 84 -8.08 2.01 3.36
C ALA A 84 -8.29 3.08 4.46
N ILE A 85 -7.46 3.09 5.51
CA ILE A 85 -7.53 4.12 6.57
C ILE A 85 -7.31 5.52 5.99
N LEU A 86 -6.32 5.68 5.09
CA LEU A 86 -5.96 6.97 4.51
C LEU A 86 -6.94 7.43 3.42
N GLU A 87 -7.57 6.50 2.70
CA GLU A 87 -8.69 6.77 1.80
C GLU A 87 -9.91 7.31 2.57
N ASP A 88 -10.28 6.67 3.69
CA ASP A 88 -11.37 7.11 4.58
C ASP A 88 -11.09 8.45 5.31
N LEU A 89 -9.82 8.79 5.52
CA LEU A 89 -9.39 10.10 6.04
C LEU A 89 -9.26 11.17 4.95
N GLY A 90 -9.62 10.86 3.69
CA GLY A 90 -9.58 11.81 2.58
C GLY A 90 -8.17 12.22 2.14
N MET A 91 -7.18 11.33 2.31
CA MET A 91 -5.78 11.52 1.88
C MET A 91 -5.21 10.29 1.13
N PRO A 92 -5.92 9.72 0.12
CA PRO A 92 -5.49 8.52 -0.59
C PRO A 92 -4.18 8.70 -1.37
N GLU A 93 -3.76 9.92 -1.68
CA GLU A 93 -2.48 10.20 -2.34
C GLU A 93 -1.27 9.90 -1.43
N LEU A 94 -1.49 9.83 -0.11
CA LEU A 94 -0.47 9.47 0.88
C LEU A 94 -0.44 7.96 1.21
N ALA A 95 -1.31 7.15 0.58
CA ALA A 95 -1.43 5.70 0.78
C ALA A 95 -0.27 4.86 0.17
N CYS A 96 0.91 5.46 0.05
CA CYS A 96 2.14 4.89 -0.52
C CYS A 96 3.27 4.69 0.51
N TYR A 97 2.95 4.86 1.81
CA TYR A 97 3.88 4.64 2.91
C TYR A 97 4.33 3.17 2.98
N ASP A 98 5.61 2.91 3.23
CA ASP A 98 6.19 1.56 3.33
C ASP A 98 6.62 1.24 4.77
N GLY A 99 5.76 1.57 5.74
CA GLY A 99 5.96 1.35 7.17
C GLY A 99 4.81 0.61 7.84
N SER A 100 4.67 0.79 9.15
CA SER A 100 3.67 0.09 9.96
C SER A 100 2.40 0.93 10.13
N ILE A 101 1.24 0.27 10.23
CA ILE A 101 -0.01 0.92 10.64
C ILE A 101 0.14 1.58 12.02
N SER A 102 0.97 1.01 12.92
CA SER A 102 1.24 1.60 14.23
C SER A 102 1.79 3.01 14.15
N ASP A 103 2.55 3.33 13.08
CA ASP A 103 3.15 4.65 12.90
C ASP A 103 2.07 5.68 12.58
N ILE A 104 1.06 5.31 11.77
CA ILE A 104 -0.12 6.14 11.46
C ILE A 104 -1.03 6.28 12.69
N ILE A 105 -1.27 5.20 13.44
CA ILE A 105 -2.04 5.23 14.69
C ILE A 105 -1.39 6.17 15.72
N GLY A 106 -0.05 6.22 15.76
CA GLY A 106 0.71 7.13 16.59
C GLY A 106 0.59 8.62 16.22
N LEU A 107 0.07 8.94 15.03
CA LEU A 107 -0.21 10.32 14.59
C LEU A 107 -1.61 10.81 14.96
N ILE A 108 -2.51 9.91 15.40
CA ILE A 108 -3.88 10.27 15.75
C ILE A 108 -3.86 11.10 17.04
N PRO A 109 -4.42 12.33 17.06
CA PRO A 109 -4.43 13.16 18.25
C PRO A 109 -5.38 12.59 19.32
N GLU A 110 -5.23 13.00 20.58
CA GLU A 110 -6.17 12.58 21.62
C GLU A 110 -7.50 13.38 21.63
N SER A 111 -7.48 14.59 21.09
CA SER A 111 -8.60 15.55 21.11
C SER A 111 -8.52 16.54 19.93
N GLY A 112 -9.54 17.38 19.75
CA GLY A 112 -9.66 18.35 18.65
C GLY A 112 -10.88 18.08 17.75
N THR A 113 -11.06 18.90 16.72
CA THR A 113 -12.07 18.64 15.68
C THR A 113 -11.60 17.52 14.73
N TYR A 114 -12.48 17.02 13.87
CA TYR A 114 -12.08 16.05 12.85
C TYR A 114 -11.10 16.68 11.86
N GLU A 115 -11.37 17.93 11.50
CA GLU A 115 -10.62 18.71 10.54
C GLU A 115 -9.18 18.96 11.07
N ASP A 116 -9.03 19.39 12.34
CA ASP A 116 -7.71 19.55 12.99
C ASP A 116 -6.92 18.23 13.03
N GLY A 117 -7.58 17.12 13.37
CA GLY A 117 -6.91 15.83 13.50
C GLY A 117 -6.47 15.24 12.17
N VAL A 118 -7.24 15.47 11.10
CA VAL A 118 -6.84 15.15 9.73
C VAL A 118 -5.59 15.96 9.32
N GLU A 119 -5.49 17.25 9.67
CA GLU A 119 -4.27 18.04 9.42
C GLU A 119 -3.04 17.53 10.20
N VAL A 120 -3.22 17.12 11.47
CA VAL A 120 -2.14 16.53 12.29
C VAL A 120 -1.65 15.22 11.68
N ILE A 121 -2.57 14.31 11.31
CA ILE A 121 -2.24 13.03 10.68
C ILE A 121 -1.54 13.27 9.33
N ARG A 122 -2.06 14.18 8.49
CA ARG A 122 -1.46 14.53 7.19
C ARG A 122 -0.03 15.06 7.35
N THR A 123 0.18 15.99 8.27
CA THR A 123 1.49 16.60 8.53
C THR A 123 2.51 15.56 9.03
N GLY A 124 2.09 14.69 9.95
CA GLY A 124 2.90 13.58 10.43
C GLY A 124 3.25 12.58 9.32
N LEU A 125 2.29 12.21 8.47
CA LEU A 125 2.48 11.23 7.40
C LEU A 125 3.39 11.78 6.28
N ILE A 126 3.27 13.07 5.92
CA ILE A 126 4.22 13.74 5.02
C ILE A 126 5.66 13.68 5.58
N SER A 127 5.83 13.80 6.90
CA SER A 127 7.14 13.66 7.56
C SER A 127 7.66 12.21 7.50
N LEU A 128 6.80 11.20 7.67
CA LEU A 128 7.16 9.79 7.51
C LEU A 128 7.53 9.44 6.06
N LEU A 129 6.75 9.89 5.08
CA LEU A 129 7.02 9.70 3.65
C LEU A 129 8.30 10.41 3.20
N ARG A 130 8.57 11.62 3.72
CA ARG A 130 9.86 12.31 3.52
C ARG A 130 11.03 11.44 4.00
N LYS A 131 10.96 10.92 5.22
CA LYS A 131 11.98 10.02 5.78
C LYS A 131 12.13 8.73 4.97
N GLN A 132 11.05 8.15 4.46
CA GLN A 132 11.10 6.99 3.56
C GLN A 132 11.93 7.32 2.31
N LEU A 133 11.65 8.44 1.64
CA LEU A 133 12.34 8.85 0.41
C LEU A 133 13.82 9.21 0.67
N GLU A 134 14.11 9.89 1.78
CA GLU A 134 15.46 10.24 2.21
C GLU A 134 16.31 9.01 2.57
N ASN A 135 15.71 7.97 3.16
CA ASN A 135 16.36 6.68 3.47
C ASN A 135 16.28 5.66 2.31
N GLU A 136 16.21 6.13 1.07
CA GLU A 136 16.20 5.31 -0.15
C GLU A 136 15.05 4.29 -0.26
N GLY A 137 13.95 4.51 0.47
CA GLY A 137 12.73 3.72 0.39
C GLY A 137 12.07 3.77 -1.00
N SER A 138 11.06 2.90 -1.18
CA SER A 138 10.38 2.74 -2.46
C SER A 138 9.56 3.97 -2.86
N THR A 139 9.56 4.31 -4.15
CA THR A 139 8.64 5.30 -4.75
C THR A 139 7.39 4.66 -5.38
N LEU A 140 7.15 3.38 -5.12
CA LEU A 140 6.02 2.65 -5.65
C LEU A 140 4.69 3.25 -5.16
N PHE A 141 3.66 3.23 -6.02
CA PHE A 141 2.32 3.78 -5.78
C PHE A 141 2.20 5.29 -5.49
N PHE A 142 3.29 6.07 -5.46
CA PHE A 142 3.18 7.54 -5.46
C PHE A 142 2.56 8.04 -6.78
N ASP A 143 1.37 8.62 -6.70
CA ASP A 143 0.68 9.31 -7.79
C ASP A 143 1.10 10.79 -7.77
N ILE A 144 2.07 11.15 -8.63
CA ILE A 144 2.67 12.49 -8.64
C ILE A 144 1.63 13.56 -9.03
N ASP A 145 0.74 13.24 -9.98
CA ASP A 145 -0.23 14.21 -10.50
C ASP A 145 -1.27 14.57 -9.44
N LYS A 146 -1.78 13.59 -8.69
CA LYS A 146 -2.63 13.85 -7.51
C LYS A 146 -1.85 14.61 -6.44
N LEU A 147 -0.67 14.11 -6.06
CA LEU A 147 0.12 14.65 -4.96
C LEU A 147 0.53 16.11 -5.20
N ALA A 148 0.80 16.50 -6.45
CA ALA A 148 1.08 17.88 -6.85
C ALA A 148 -0.06 18.87 -6.53
N THR A 149 -1.30 18.38 -6.36
CA THR A 149 -2.48 19.20 -6.04
C THR A 149 -2.81 19.28 -4.54
N THR A 150 -2.08 18.57 -3.68
CA THR A 150 -2.34 18.52 -2.22
C THR A 150 -1.14 19.05 -1.42
N PRO A 151 -1.25 19.21 -0.08
CA PRO A 151 -0.11 19.56 0.77
C PRO A 151 1.07 18.58 0.66
N GLY A 152 0.84 17.35 0.18
CA GLY A 152 1.90 16.36 -0.10
C GLY A 152 2.82 16.72 -1.27
N SER A 153 2.48 17.73 -2.08
CA SER A 153 3.28 18.24 -3.21
C SER A 153 4.74 18.54 -2.85
N VAL A 154 5.03 18.88 -1.59
CA VAL A 154 6.39 19.08 -1.03
C VAL A 154 7.30 17.85 -1.13
N LEU A 155 6.76 16.67 -1.44
CA LEU A 155 7.49 15.42 -1.65
C LEU A 155 7.85 15.17 -3.13
N VAL A 156 7.17 15.82 -4.08
CA VAL A 156 7.34 15.56 -5.52
C VAL A 156 8.80 15.63 -6.00
N PRO A 157 9.62 16.64 -5.62
CA PRO A 157 11.03 16.69 -6.03
C PRO A 157 11.86 15.49 -5.52
N LEU A 158 11.56 15.00 -4.31
CA LEU A 158 12.23 13.82 -3.73
C LEU A 158 11.81 12.54 -4.46
N ILE A 159 10.51 12.40 -4.78
CA ILE A 159 9.98 11.25 -5.52
C ILE A 159 10.60 11.15 -6.91
N VAL A 160 10.67 12.26 -7.65
CA VAL A 160 11.29 12.31 -8.99
C VAL A 160 12.78 11.95 -8.91
N SER A 161 13.52 12.59 -8.00
CA SER A 161 14.95 12.30 -7.81
C SER A 161 15.21 10.85 -7.40
N ARG A 162 14.36 10.25 -6.54
CA ARG A 162 14.48 8.85 -6.14
C ARG A 162 14.12 7.90 -7.29
N ARG A 163 13.09 8.19 -8.10
CA ARG A 163 12.72 7.40 -9.30
C ARG A 163 13.84 7.32 -10.31
N GLU A 164 14.53 8.43 -10.57
CA GLU A 164 15.71 8.42 -11.43
C GLU A 164 16.81 7.49 -10.92
N LYS A 165 17.10 7.53 -9.61
CA LYS A 165 18.08 6.64 -8.97
C LYS A 165 17.63 5.18 -9.07
N GLU A 166 16.39 4.88 -8.66
CA GLU A 166 15.79 3.54 -8.77
C GLU A 166 16.00 2.93 -10.17
N LEU A 167 15.76 3.70 -11.24
CA LEU A 167 15.95 3.22 -12.61
C LEU A 167 17.41 3.06 -13.04
N LYS A 168 18.30 3.96 -12.60
CA LYS A 168 19.75 3.87 -12.87
C LYS A 168 20.39 2.67 -12.14
N ASP A 169 19.86 2.30 -10.98
CA ASP A 169 20.36 1.21 -10.13
C ASP A 169 19.78 -0.18 -10.49
N ILE A 170 18.67 -0.25 -11.25
CA ILE A 170 18.08 -1.53 -11.70
C ILE A 170 19.05 -2.27 -12.62
N ILE A 171 19.27 -3.56 -12.31
CA ILE A 171 19.92 -4.52 -13.20
C ILE A 171 18.97 -5.70 -13.38
N LEU A 172 18.55 -5.95 -14.62
CA LEU A 172 17.75 -7.12 -14.95
C LEU A 172 18.67 -8.32 -15.19
N TYR A 173 18.40 -9.42 -14.51
CA TYR A 173 19.13 -10.67 -14.71
C TYR A 173 18.34 -11.64 -15.58
N HIS A 174 19.02 -12.27 -16.53
CA HIS A 174 18.46 -13.35 -17.34
C HIS A 174 19.13 -14.70 -17.06
N TYR A 175 18.30 -15.72 -16.92
CA TYR A 175 18.65 -17.11 -16.61
C TYR A 175 17.73 -18.02 -17.43
N ASP A 176 18.30 -19.04 -18.07
CA ASP A 176 17.57 -20.03 -18.88
C ASP A 176 16.51 -19.43 -19.83
N GLY A 177 16.95 -18.47 -20.66
CA GLY A 177 16.07 -17.77 -21.63
C GLY A 177 15.08 -16.76 -21.02
N ARG A 178 14.83 -16.79 -19.70
CA ARG A 178 13.89 -15.90 -19.00
C ARG A 178 14.59 -14.71 -18.34
N VAL A 179 13.84 -13.65 -18.08
CA VAL A 179 14.28 -12.43 -17.39
C VAL A 179 13.36 -12.18 -16.20
N ASN A 180 13.93 -11.98 -15.01
CA ASN A 180 13.16 -11.60 -13.82
C ASN A 180 12.89 -10.09 -13.87
N LEU A 181 11.62 -9.71 -13.92
CA LEU A 181 11.15 -8.32 -13.96
C LEU A 181 10.75 -7.78 -12.59
N MET A 182 10.81 -8.58 -11.51
CA MET A 182 10.52 -8.11 -10.15
C MET A 182 11.28 -6.83 -9.74
N PRO A 183 12.56 -6.61 -10.13
CA PRO A 183 13.23 -5.34 -9.82
C PRO A 183 12.55 -4.10 -10.41
N MET A 184 11.94 -4.21 -11.59
CA MET A 184 11.14 -3.12 -12.17
C MET A 184 9.75 -3.02 -11.53
N TRP A 185 9.11 -4.16 -11.20
CA TRP A 185 7.81 -4.16 -10.49
C TRP A 185 7.87 -3.50 -9.10
N LEU A 186 9.05 -3.32 -8.52
CA LEU A 186 9.26 -2.71 -7.20
C LEU A 186 9.72 -1.25 -7.26
N THR A 187 9.61 -0.60 -8.43
CA THR A 187 9.86 0.84 -8.61
C THR A 187 8.61 1.52 -9.17
N GLY A 188 8.38 2.78 -8.82
CA GLY A 188 7.17 3.49 -9.25
C GLY A 188 7.03 3.58 -10.78
N PHE A 189 8.15 3.78 -11.48
CA PHE A 189 8.14 3.85 -12.94
C PHE A 189 8.08 2.47 -13.62
N GLY A 190 8.86 1.50 -13.13
CA GLY A 190 8.88 0.15 -13.70
C GLY A 190 7.53 -0.57 -13.55
N PHE A 191 6.81 -0.37 -12.44
CA PHE A 191 5.47 -0.90 -12.25
C PHE A 191 4.49 -0.41 -13.34
N ASN A 192 4.47 0.90 -13.60
CA ASN A 192 3.55 1.51 -14.57
C ASN A 192 3.81 1.01 -16.00
N ILE A 193 5.08 0.93 -16.43
CA ILE A 193 5.45 0.30 -17.72
C ILE A 193 4.92 -1.12 -17.78
N LEU A 194 5.30 -1.96 -16.81
CA LEU A 194 5.07 -3.39 -16.91
C LEU A 194 3.58 -3.72 -16.82
N GLN A 195 2.79 -2.91 -16.12
CA GLN A 195 1.34 -2.97 -16.13
C GLN A 195 0.77 -2.59 -17.51
N ALA A 196 1.22 -1.49 -18.11
CA ALA A 196 0.75 -1.04 -19.43
C ALA A 196 1.06 -2.04 -20.56
N PHE A 197 2.20 -2.75 -20.47
CA PHE A 197 2.56 -3.81 -21.41
C PHE A 197 1.98 -5.20 -21.08
N GLY A 198 1.23 -5.34 -19.97
CA GLY A 198 0.63 -6.62 -19.55
C GLY A 198 1.67 -7.70 -19.18
N CYS A 199 2.86 -7.28 -18.75
CA CYS A 199 3.97 -8.16 -18.41
C CYS A 199 3.68 -9.02 -17.18
N ARG A 200 4.49 -10.05 -16.97
CA ARG A 200 4.47 -10.92 -15.80
C ARG A 200 5.71 -10.67 -14.92
N ARG A 201 5.85 -11.45 -13.84
CA ARG A 201 7.08 -11.44 -13.00
C ARG A 201 8.33 -11.90 -13.75
N GLU A 202 8.15 -12.82 -14.70
CA GLU A 202 9.20 -13.34 -15.56
C GLU A 202 8.71 -13.30 -17.01
N GLU A 203 9.58 -12.87 -17.92
CA GLU A 203 9.29 -12.84 -19.36
C GLU A 203 10.40 -13.50 -20.17
N GLN A 204 10.09 -13.90 -21.40
CA GLN A 204 11.09 -14.42 -22.34
C GLN A 204 12.06 -13.31 -22.76
N ARG A 205 13.36 -13.60 -22.80
CA ARG A 205 14.41 -12.63 -23.17
C ARG A 205 14.15 -11.98 -24.53
N ALA A 206 13.54 -12.69 -25.47
CA ALA A 206 13.19 -12.17 -26.79
C ALA A 206 12.09 -11.09 -26.77
N ALA A 207 11.25 -11.03 -25.72
CA ALA A 207 10.24 -10.00 -25.55
C ALA A 207 10.80 -8.70 -24.94
N ILE A 208 11.87 -8.80 -24.15
CA ILE A 208 12.41 -7.67 -23.37
C ILE A 208 12.87 -6.48 -24.23
N PRO A 209 13.60 -6.63 -25.36
CA PRO A 209 13.98 -5.49 -26.18
C PRO A 209 12.77 -4.65 -26.62
N ARG A 210 11.65 -5.26 -27.01
CA ARG A 210 10.43 -4.53 -27.40
C ARG A 210 9.77 -3.76 -26.27
N ILE A 211 9.92 -4.23 -25.03
CA ILE A 211 9.41 -3.56 -23.82
C ILE A 211 10.34 -2.39 -23.45
N LEU A 212 11.66 -2.63 -23.48
CA LEU A 212 12.66 -1.62 -23.10
C LEU A 212 12.84 -0.54 -24.18
N GLU A 213 12.99 -0.87 -25.46
CA GLU A 213 13.15 0.11 -26.56
C GLU A 213 12.01 1.12 -26.60
N ARG A 214 10.76 0.67 -26.42
CA ARG A 214 9.59 1.56 -26.35
C ARG A 214 9.57 2.47 -25.12
N SER A 215 10.29 2.12 -24.07
CA SER A 215 10.32 2.84 -22.80
C SER A 215 11.55 3.74 -22.65
N SER A 216 12.69 3.28 -23.17
CA SER A 216 13.98 3.97 -23.11
C SER A 216 14.06 5.14 -24.07
N ASN A 217 13.33 5.13 -25.19
CA ASN A 217 13.25 6.27 -26.10
C ASN A 217 12.59 7.50 -25.46
N ASP A 218 11.63 7.29 -24.55
CA ASP A 218 10.86 8.38 -23.95
C ASP A 218 11.59 9.04 -22.76
N ILE A 219 12.58 8.36 -22.15
CA ILE A 219 13.22 8.78 -20.88
C ILE A 219 14.76 8.77 -20.94
N GLY A 220 15.38 8.17 -21.96
CA GLY A 220 16.84 8.16 -22.13
C GLY A 220 17.60 7.30 -21.12
N ILE A 221 16.93 6.38 -20.42
CA ILE A 221 17.56 5.43 -19.49
C ILE A 221 17.61 4.04 -20.13
N GLU A 222 18.81 3.50 -20.32
CA GLU A 222 19.04 2.11 -20.71
C GLU A 222 19.07 1.21 -19.46
N ILE A 223 18.23 0.18 -19.40
CA ILE A 223 18.19 -0.77 -18.28
C ILE A 223 19.12 -1.97 -18.58
N PRO A 224 20.23 -2.18 -17.84
CA PRO A 224 21.19 -3.23 -18.16
C PRO A 224 20.63 -4.64 -18.00
N LEU A 225 20.71 -5.45 -19.07
CA LEU A 225 20.30 -6.85 -19.08
C LEU A 225 21.52 -7.80 -19.00
N LYS A 226 21.75 -8.42 -17.84
CA LYS A 226 22.94 -9.25 -17.57
C LYS A 226 22.62 -10.75 -17.51
N LYS A 227 23.42 -11.58 -18.19
CA LYS A 227 23.35 -13.04 -18.05
C LYS A 227 23.82 -13.47 -16.66
N THR A 228 23.11 -14.41 -16.04
CA THR A 228 23.56 -15.08 -14.81
C THR A 228 23.43 -16.59 -14.92
N GLN A 229 24.30 -17.32 -14.22
CA GLN A 229 24.15 -18.76 -13.94
C GLN A 229 23.64 -19.02 -12.51
N SER A 230 23.59 -17.99 -11.66
CA SER A 230 23.13 -18.10 -10.28
C SER A 230 21.64 -17.79 -10.19
N GLN A 231 20.84 -18.79 -9.78
CA GLN A 231 19.41 -18.62 -9.49
C GLN A 231 19.18 -17.60 -8.35
N LYS A 232 20.12 -17.46 -7.39
CA LYS A 232 20.08 -16.44 -6.34
C LYS A 232 20.19 -15.03 -6.93
N LYS A 233 21.10 -14.79 -7.89
CA LYS A 233 21.19 -13.50 -8.60
C LYS A 233 19.98 -13.24 -9.49
N PHE A 234 19.46 -14.27 -10.15
CA PHE A 234 18.24 -14.16 -10.95
C PHE A 234 17.04 -13.70 -10.12
N LYS A 235 16.85 -14.26 -8.92
CA LYS A 235 15.78 -13.90 -7.97
C LYS A 235 16.06 -12.64 -7.13
N ALA A 236 17.16 -11.92 -7.37
CA ALA A 236 17.43 -10.67 -6.66
C ALA A 236 16.38 -9.60 -7.00
N LEU A 237 15.94 -8.84 -6.01
CA LEU A 237 14.89 -7.83 -6.16
C LEU A 237 15.42 -6.42 -6.48
N GLY A 238 16.71 -6.15 -6.30
CA GLY A 238 17.30 -4.82 -6.48
C GLY A 238 16.98 -3.87 -5.33
N SER A 239 15.70 -3.61 -5.08
CA SER A 239 15.21 -2.87 -3.91
C SER A 239 14.85 -3.79 -2.73
N SER A 240 14.76 -3.18 -1.54
CA SER A 240 14.38 -3.84 -0.28
C SER A 240 13.10 -3.21 0.30
N PRO A 241 11.93 -3.34 -0.37
CA PRO A 241 10.66 -2.88 0.18
C PRO A 241 10.32 -3.64 1.47
N SER A 242 9.38 -3.12 2.27
CA SER A 242 8.83 -3.89 3.38
C SER A 242 8.21 -5.20 2.89
N LYS A 243 8.11 -6.17 3.80
CA LYS A 243 7.46 -7.45 3.51
C LYS A 243 5.98 -7.28 3.15
N ALA A 244 5.29 -6.28 3.74
CA ALA A 244 3.89 -6.01 3.48
C ALA A 244 3.69 -5.47 2.05
N LEU A 245 4.53 -4.52 1.63
CA LEU A 245 4.52 -3.99 0.26
C LEU A 245 4.89 -5.07 -0.76
N LEU A 246 5.91 -5.89 -0.48
CA LEU A 246 6.29 -7.01 -1.34
C LEU A 246 5.16 -8.05 -1.47
N ASP A 247 4.55 -8.47 -0.37
CA ASP A 247 3.41 -9.41 -0.40
C ASP A 247 2.20 -8.80 -1.15
N HIS A 248 1.98 -7.48 -1.06
CA HIS A 248 0.95 -6.77 -1.84
C HIS A 248 1.26 -6.77 -3.35
N VAL A 249 2.46 -6.38 -3.77
CA VAL A 249 2.90 -6.43 -5.19
C VAL A 249 2.80 -7.87 -5.73
N LEU A 250 3.24 -8.86 -4.96
CA LEU A 250 3.11 -10.27 -5.32
C LEU A 250 1.65 -10.79 -5.31
N SER A 251 0.67 -10.02 -4.83
CA SER A 251 -0.75 -10.34 -4.95
C SER A 251 -1.39 -9.82 -6.24
N ILE A 252 -0.91 -8.68 -6.77
CA ILE A 252 -1.46 -8.02 -7.96
C ILE A 252 -0.69 -8.33 -9.26
N VAL A 253 0.62 -8.62 -9.20
CA VAL A 253 1.43 -8.88 -10.40
C VAL A 253 1.17 -10.30 -10.94
N PRO A 254 0.81 -10.47 -12.24
CA PRO A 254 0.57 -11.78 -12.84
C PRO A 254 1.74 -12.76 -12.69
N LYS A 255 1.44 -14.00 -12.31
CA LYS A 255 2.44 -15.08 -12.29
C LYS A 255 2.82 -15.49 -13.72
N ALA A 256 4.05 -15.96 -13.91
CA ALA A 256 4.37 -16.74 -15.10
C ALA A 256 3.44 -17.97 -15.15
N ASN A 257 3.02 -18.38 -16.35
CA ASN A 257 2.42 -19.71 -16.51
C ASN A 257 3.53 -20.73 -16.20
N ALA A 258 3.20 -21.71 -15.34
CA ALA A 258 4.05 -22.86 -15.08
C ALA A 258 4.09 -23.77 -16.31
#